data_AF-A0A7C0WMW2-F1
#
_entry.id   AF-A0A7C0WMW2-F1
#
_cell.length_a   1.000
_cell.length_b   1.000
_cell.length_c   1.000
_cell.angle_alpha   90.00
_cell.angle_beta   90.00
_cell.angle_gamma   90.00
#
_symmetry.space_group_name_H-M   'P 1'
#
loop_
_entity.id
_entity.type
_entity.pdbx_description
1 polymer ?
#
loop_
_entity_poly.entity_id
_entity_poly.type
_entity_poly.pdbx_seq_one_letter_code
_entity_poly.pdbx_strand_id
1 'polypeptide(L)'
;TSLANAARILQERGAKDVYAVVTHPVLPGNAVNNIEQSPIKTLWVSDTIPLREDAHRAPKIKTISIANLLGEAINRIHADTPVSILFEYSEDPENSGKQEKFPHRTKLNRTLAPSALTLKNKNVEDKKR
;
A
#
# COMPACT_ATOMS: atom_id res chain seq x y z
N THR A 1 -6.96 20.48 3.74
CA THR A 1 -6.28 21.23 4.82
C THR A 1 -5.38 20.36 5.68
N SER A 2 -5.79 19.17 6.13
CA SER A 2 -4.93 18.29 6.96
C SER A 2 -3.61 17.88 6.29
N LEU A 3 -3.65 17.38 5.04
CA LEU A 3 -2.44 16.92 4.33
C LEU A 3 -1.42 18.04 4.08
N ALA A 4 -1.88 19.20 3.60
CA ALA A 4 -1.02 20.36 3.36
C ALA A 4 -0.40 20.90 4.68
N ASN A 5 -1.14 20.87 5.79
CA ASN A 5 -0.62 21.30 7.09
C ASN A 5 0.39 20.29 7.64
N ALA A 6 0.14 18.99 7.51
CA ALA A 6 1.12 17.96 7.87
C ALA A 6 2.43 18.15 7.08
N ALA A 7 2.33 18.44 5.78
CA ALA A 7 3.50 18.74 4.97
C ALA A 7 4.28 19.97 5.45
N ARG A 8 3.59 21.04 5.88
CA ARG A 8 4.23 22.23 6.48
C ARG A 8 4.99 21.90 7.75
N ILE A 9 4.37 21.13 8.65
CA ILE A 9 5.02 20.71 9.91
C ILE A 9 6.26 19.86 9.62
N LEU A 10 6.22 18.97 8.63
CA LEU A 10 7.38 18.18 8.23
C LEU A 10 8.51 19.07 7.69
N GLN A 11 8.17 20.05 6.86
CA GLN A 11 9.14 21.01 6.31
C GLN A 11 9.79 21.87 7.40
N GLU A 12 8.99 22.38 8.34
CA GLU A 12 9.47 23.16 9.51
C GLU A 12 10.40 22.36 10.41
N ARG A 13 10.20 21.04 10.49
CA ARG A 13 11.07 20.11 11.24
C ARG A 13 12.32 19.69 10.46
N GLY A 14 12.59 20.29 9.31
CA GLY A 14 13.81 20.06 8.54
C GLY A 14 13.75 18.91 7.54
N ALA A 15 12.57 18.46 7.12
CA ALA A 15 12.47 17.51 6.02
C ALA A 15 13.06 18.12 4.73
N LYS A 16 13.92 17.36 4.04
CA LYS A 16 14.55 17.80 2.78
C LYS A 16 13.53 17.97 1.66
N ASP A 17 12.63 17.00 1.52
CA ASP A 17 11.54 16.98 0.55
C ASP A 17 10.33 16.30 1.20
N VAL A 18 9.12 16.77 0.88
CA VAL A 18 7.87 16.15 1.31
C VAL A 18 7.13 15.58 0.10
N TYR A 19 6.80 14.30 0.17
CA TYR A 19 6.02 13.60 -0.83
C TYR A 19 4.73 13.05 -0.21
N ALA A 20 3.69 12.93 -1.02
CA ALA A 20 2.43 12.36 -0.58
C ALA A 20 1.91 11.35 -1.60
N VAL A 21 1.25 10.30 -1.12
CA VAL A 21 0.57 9.30 -1.95
C VAL A 21 -0.84 9.12 -1.39
N VAL A 22 -1.84 9.13 -2.27
CA VAL A 22 -3.24 8.98 -1.90
C VAL A 22 -3.89 7.96 -2.83
N THR A 23 -4.57 6.96 -2.27
CA THR A 23 -5.32 6.01 -3.09
C THR A 23 -6.50 6.71 -3.76
N HIS A 24 -7.36 7.39 -3.03
CA HIS A 24 -8.59 7.97 -3.57
C HIS A 24 -8.52 9.50 -3.69
N PRO A 25 -8.38 10.08 -4.89
CA PRO A 25 -8.22 11.52 -5.06
C PRO A 25 -9.56 12.27 -5.09
N VAL A 26 -10.26 12.33 -3.96
CA VAL A 26 -11.54 13.07 -3.86
C VAL A 26 -11.37 14.58 -4.10
N LEU A 27 -10.24 15.15 -3.65
CA LEU A 27 -9.83 16.55 -3.87
C LEU A 27 -10.98 17.59 -3.79
N PRO A 28 -11.67 17.71 -2.64
CA PRO A 28 -12.86 18.53 -2.53
C PRO A 28 -12.56 20.04 -2.57
N GLY A 29 -13.46 20.80 -3.19
CA GLY A 29 -13.41 22.27 -3.21
C GLY A 29 -12.06 22.81 -3.70
N ASN A 30 -11.40 23.61 -2.86
CA ASN A 30 -10.11 24.24 -3.15
C ASN A 30 -8.88 23.34 -2.81
N ALA A 31 -9.06 22.02 -2.74
CA ALA A 31 -7.99 21.08 -2.36
C ALA A 31 -6.77 21.16 -3.29
N VAL A 32 -6.97 21.28 -4.61
CA VAL A 32 -5.89 21.36 -5.60
C VAL A 32 -4.98 22.56 -5.32
N ASN A 33 -5.56 23.75 -5.14
CA ASN A 33 -4.81 24.96 -4.82
C ASN A 33 -4.07 24.84 -3.49
N ASN A 34 -4.70 24.23 -2.47
CA ASN A 34 -4.03 24.00 -1.19
C ASN A 34 -2.80 23.10 -1.31
N ILE A 35 -2.82 22.11 -2.21
CA ILE A 35 -1.67 21.24 -2.50
C ILE A 35 -0.60 22.03 -3.26
N GLU A 36 -0.99 22.82 -4.27
CA GLU A 36 -0.08 23.69 -5.02
C GLU A 36 0.66 24.68 -4.11
N GLN A 37 -0.03 25.28 -3.14
CA GLN A 37 0.55 26.20 -2.15
C GLN A 37 1.24 25.49 -0.96
N SER A 38 1.27 24.15 -0.93
CA SER A 38 1.92 23.39 0.14
C SER A 38 3.39 23.08 -0.21
N PRO A 39 4.22 22.72 0.78
CA PRO A 39 5.60 22.27 0.53
C PRO A 39 5.68 20.84 -0.03
N ILE A 40 4.54 20.22 -0.37
CA ILE A 40 4.54 18.93 -1.07
C ILE A 40 5.22 19.14 -2.43
N LYS A 41 6.20 18.30 -2.73
CA LYS A 41 6.94 18.29 -3.99
C LYS A 41 6.21 17.51 -5.07
N THR A 42 5.66 16.35 -4.73
CA THR A 42 4.81 15.56 -5.63
C THR A 42 3.77 14.80 -4.83
N LEU A 43 2.54 14.84 -5.32
CA LEU A 43 1.40 14.06 -4.86
C LEU A 43 1.08 13.01 -5.91
N TRP A 44 1.30 11.73 -5.59
CA TRP A 44 0.83 10.63 -6.42
C TRP A 44 -0.57 10.21 -6.00
N VAL A 45 -1.44 10.02 -6.98
CA VAL A 45 -2.81 9.57 -6.77
C VAL A 45 -3.11 8.37 -7.66
N SER A 46 -3.98 7.45 -7.22
CA SER A 46 -4.48 6.43 -8.14
C SER A 46 -5.62 6.97 -9.00
N ASP A 47 -5.87 6.35 -10.15
CA ASP A 47 -7.02 6.62 -11.03
C ASP A 47 -8.34 5.99 -10.54
N THR A 48 -8.46 5.65 -9.26
CA THR A 48 -9.72 5.14 -8.67
C THR A 48 -10.90 6.12 -8.77
N ILE A 49 -10.62 7.42 -8.85
CA ILE A 49 -11.60 8.48 -9.08
C ILE A 49 -11.07 9.34 -10.22
N PRO A 50 -11.85 9.60 -11.28
CA PRO A 50 -11.45 10.51 -12.35
C PRO A 50 -11.10 11.89 -11.79
N LEU A 51 -9.92 12.39 -12.14
CA LEU A 51 -9.51 13.72 -11.70
C LEU A 51 -10.30 14.79 -12.44
N ARG A 52 -10.60 15.88 -11.72
CA ARG A 52 -11.12 17.10 -12.32
C ARG A 52 -10.01 17.78 -13.13
N GLU A 53 -10.38 18.59 -14.11
CA GLU A 53 -9.41 19.25 -14.99
C GLU A 53 -8.39 20.14 -14.26
N ASP A 54 -8.81 20.81 -13.18
CA ASP A 54 -7.92 21.62 -12.35
C ASP A 54 -6.83 20.76 -11.70
N ALA A 55 -7.17 19.56 -11.24
CA ALA A 55 -6.20 18.60 -10.71
C ALA A 55 -5.30 18.00 -11.81
N HIS A 56 -5.81 17.80 -13.02
CA HIS A 56 -4.99 17.34 -14.15
C HIS A 56 -3.94 18.36 -14.60
N ARG A 57 -4.26 19.66 -14.51
CA ARG A 57 -3.34 20.74 -14.85
C ARG A 57 -2.34 21.08 -13.74
N ALA A 58 -2.55 20.56 -12.53
CA ALA A 58 -1.70 20.82 -11.39
C ALA A 58 -0.36 20.08 -11.51
N PRO A 59 0.79 20.78 -11.63
CA PRO A 59 2.09 20.15 -11.91
C PRO A 59 2.56 19.22 -10.78
N LYS A 60 2.08 19.41 -9.55
CA LYS A 60 2.45 18.56 -8.41
C LYS A 60 1.66 17.26 -8.35
N ILE A 61 0.53 17.15 -9.04
CA ILE A 61 -0.37 15.99 -8.96
C ILE A 61 -0.07 15.05 -10.12
N LYS A 62 0.27 13.80 -9.79
CA LYS A 62 0.57 12.74 -10.77
C LYS A 62 -0.35 11.56 -10.55
N THR A 63 -0.97 11.07 -11.62
CA THR A 63 -1.85 9.90 -11.56
C THR A 63 -1.06 8.64 -11.86
N ILE A 64 -1.28 7.58 -11.08
CA ILE A 64 -0.78 6.23 -11.29
C ILE A 64 -1.99 5.35 -11.60
N SER A 65 -1.97 4.66 -12.73
CA SER A 65 -3.07 3.76 -13.07
C SER A 65 -3.02 2.48 -12.23
N ILE A 66 -4.15 2.08 -11.68
CA ILE A 66 -4.36 0.77 -11.05
C ILE A 66 -5.13 -0.20 -11.94
N ALA A 67 -5.42 0.18 -13.20
CA ALA A 67 -6.22 -0.63 -14.12
C ALA A 67 -5.65 -2.04 -14.32
N ASN A 68 -4.32 -2.18 -14.44
CA ASN A 68 -3.67 -3.48 -14.58
C ASN A 68 -3.87 -4.37 -13.35
N LEU A 69 -3.73 -3.79 -12.15
CA LEU A 69 -3.95 -4.50 -10.88
C LEU A 69 -5.40 -5.00 -10.75
N LEU A 70 -6.37 -4.15 -11.13
CA LEU A 70 -7.79 -4.52 -11.11
C LEU A 70 -8.13 -5.57 -12.17
N GLY A 71 -7.59 -5.44 -13.38
CA GLY A 71 -7.77 -6.42 -14.46
C GLY A 71 -7.26 -7.80 -14.07
N GLU A 72 -6.06 -7.86 -13.49
CA GLU A 72 -5.49 -9.11 -13.00
C GLU A 72 -6.29 -9.71 -11.84
N ALA A 73 -6.82 -8.88 -10.93
CA ALA A 73 -7.69 -9.35 -9.86
C ALA A 73 -8.98 -10.01 -10.42
N ILE A 74 -9.61 -9.38 -11.41
CA ILE A 74 -10.80 -9.94 -12.09
C ILE A 74 -10.45 -11.26 -12.78
N ASN A 75 -9.34 -11.31 -13.53
CA ASN A 75 -8.90 -12.52 -14.21
C ASN A 75 -8.67 -13.67 -13.22
N ARG A 76 -8.05 -13.40 -12.07
CA ARG A 76 -7.77 -14.42 -11.06
C ARG A 76 -9.03 -14.98 -10.41
N ILE A 77 -9.98 -14.11 -10.08
CA ILE A 77 -11.30 -14.51 -9.56
C ILE A 77 -12.02 -15.36 -10.60
N HIS A 78 -11.99 -14.97 -11.87
CA HIS A 78 -12.62 -15.74 -12.94
C HIS A 78 -11.97 -17.11 -13.16
N ALA A 79 -10.65 -17.20 -13.01
CA ALA A 79 -9.87 -18.42 -13.22
C ALA A 79 -9.72 -19.29 -11.95
N ASP A 80 -10.40 -18.97 -10.84
CA ASP A 80 -10.25 -19.63 -9.54
C ASP A 80 -8.78 -19.76 -9.07
N THR A 81 -7.96 -18.76 -9.40
CA THR A 81 -6.55 -18.70 -8.98
C THR A 81 -6.37 -17.74 -7.79
N PRO A 82 -5.35 -17.94 -6.94
CA PRO A 82 -5.16 -17.11 -5.76
C PRO A 82 -4.90 -15.64 -6.10
N VAL A 83 -5.72 -14.75 -5.53
CA VAL A 83 -5.55 -13.28 -5.61
C VAL A 83 -4.38 -12.81 -4.72
N SER A 84 -3.98 -13.60 -3.71
CA SER A 84 -2.91 -13.25 -2.76
C SER A 84 -1.57 -12.92 -3.43
N ILE A 85 -1.33 -13.47 -4.63
CA ILE A 85 -0.13 -13.25 -5.43
C ILE A 85 0.00 -11.76 -5.84
N LEU A 86 -1.10 -11.03 -5.98
CA LEU A 86 -1.08 -9.59 -6.29
C LEU A 86 -0.44 -8.71 -5.20
N PHE A 87 -0.26 -9.26 -4.00
CA PHE A 87 0.33 -8.54 -2.86
C PHE A 87 1.78 -8.94 -2.60
N GLU A 88 2.35 -9.81 -3.43
CA GLU A 88 3.76 -10.18 -3.37
C GLU A 88 4.58 -9.13 -4.11
N TYR A 89 5.66 -8.65 -3.47
CA TYR A 89 6.60 -7.74 -4.12
C TYR A 89 7.52 -8.57 -5.02
N SER A 90 7.20 -8.66 -6.31
CA SER A 90 8.15 -9.07 -7.35
C SER A 90 8.89 -7.83 -7.86
N GLU A 91 10.21 -7.91 -7.96
CA GLU A 91 10.96 -6.84 -8.63
C GLU A 91 10.61 -6.86 -10.12
N ASP A 92 9.92 -5.82 -10.59
CA ASP A 92 9.68 -5.64 -12.02
C ASP A 92 11.02 -5.35 -12.71
N PRO A 93 11.48 -6.22 -13.64
CA PRO A 93 12.79 -6.05 -14.27
C PRO A 93 12.89 -4.76 -15.11
N GLU A 94 11.76 -4.18 -15.51
CA GLU A 94 11.69 -2.93 -16.29
C GLU A 94 11.94 -1.65 -15.49
N ASN A 95 11.90 -1.68 -14.14
CA ASN A 95 12.13 -0.50 -13.29
C ASN A 95 13.51 -0.52 -12.57
N SER A 96 14.45 -1.29 -13.09
CA SER A 96 15.81 -1.55 -12.56
C SER A 96 16.78 -0.36 -12.68
N GLY A 97 16.28 0.87 -12.76
CA GLY A 97 17.10 2.07 -12.99
C GLY A 97 17.42 2.91 -11.76
N LYS A 98 16.53 3.02 -10.75
CA LYS A 98 16.73 3.91 -9.59
C LYS A 98 15.94 3.46 -8.37
N GLN A 99 16.45 2.51 -7.59
CA GLN A 99 15.93 2.23 -6.25
C GLN A 99 17.06 2.29 -5.22
N GLU A 100 17.05 3.33 -4.39
CA GLU A 100 17.77 3.33 -3.12
C GLU A 100 17.13 2.27 -2.20
N LYS A 101 17.99 1.43 -1.61
CA LYS A 101 17.65 0.26 -0.82
C LYS A 101 16.92 0.66 0.47
N PHE A 102 15.65 0.34 0.60
CA PHE A 102 14.96 0.35 1.89
C PHE A 102 15.10 -1.02 2.58
N PRO A 103 15.42 -1.06 3.89
CA PRO A 103 15.76 -2.31 4.58
C PRO A 103 14.57 -3.27 4.65
N HIS A 104 14.82 -4.48 4.16
CA HIS A 104 13.87 -5.59 4.04
C HIS A 104 13.25 -6.02 5.37
N ARG A 105 11.94 -6.29 5.30
CA ARG A 105 11.14 -6.96 6.32
C ARG A 105 11.75 -8.34 6.63
N THR A 106 12.09 -8.57 7.89
CA THR A 106 12.62 -9.83 8.42
C THR A 106 11.74 -11.02 8.02
N LYS A 107 12.37 -12.08 7.50
CA LYS A 107 11.71 -13.32 7.05
C LYS A 107 10.87 -13.92 8.18
N LEU A 108 9.54 -13.89 8.04
CA LEU A 108 8.65 -14.69 8.87
C LEU A 108 8.63 -16.11 8.29
N ASN A 109 9.56 -16.95 8.73
CA ASN A 109 9.56 -18.37 8.42
C ASN A 109 8.30 -19.00 9.03
N ARG A 110 7.26 -19.22 8.23
CA ARG A 110 6.22 -20.21 8.55
C ARG A 110 6.78 -21.61 8.32
N THR A 111 7.70 -22.03 9.19
CA THR A 111 7.95 -23.45 9.38
C THR A 111 6.87 -23.94 10.33
N LEU A 112 5.90 -24.69 9.79
CA LEU A 112 4.97 -25.49 10.59
C LEU A 112 5.81 -26.40 11.50
N ALA A 113 5.91 -26.07 12.78
CA ALA A 113 6.49 -26.94 13.79
C ALA A 113 5.42 -27.97 14.22
N PRO A 114 5.62 -29.29 14.02
CA PRO A 114 4.72 -30.31 14.53
C PRO A 114 5.08 -30.62 15.98
N SER A 115 4.62 -29.80 16.94
CA SER A 115 4.90 -30.10 18.37
C SER A 115 3.96 -29.45 19.40
N ALA A 116 2.82 -28.90 19.02
CA ALA A 116 1.89 -28.24 19.96
C ALA A 116 0.49 -28.87 20.04
N LEU A 117 0.38 -30.20 19.92
CA LEU A 117 -0.85 -30.95 20.23
C LEU A 117 -0.53 -32.26 20.96
N THR A 118 0.10 -32.15 22.12
CA THR A 118 0.10 -33.22 23.14
C THR A 118 -0.17 -32.61 24.51
N LEU A 119 -1.43 -32.28 24.78
CA LEU A 119 -1.94 -32.16 26.14
C LEU A 119 -2.74 -33.42 26.45
N LYS A 120 -2.13 -34.28 27.27
CA LYS A 120 -2.73 -35.46 27.91
C LYS A 120 -4.00 -35.05 28.66
N ASN A 121 -5.08 -35.81 28.52
CA ASN A 121 -6.02 -36.15 29.61
C ASN A 121 -7.12 -37.13 29.13
N LYS A 122 -6.81 -38.42 29.13
CA LYS A 122 -7.78 -39.50 29.38
C LYS A 122 -7.05 -40.69 30.02
N ASN A 123 -7.11 -40.76 31.36
CA ASN A 123 -6.89 -41.97 32.14
C ASN A 123 -8.08 -42.07 33.11
N VAL A 124 -9.18 -42.70 32.66
CA VAL A 124 -10.17 -43.35 33.52
C VAL A 124 -10.79 -44.50 32.72
N GLU A 125 -10.22 -45.69 32.86
CA GLU A 125 -10.76 -47.05 32.66
C GLU A 125 -9.55 -47.93 33.09
N ASP A 126 -9.52 -48.64 34.20
CA ASP A 126 -10.40 -49.73 34.60
C ASP A 126 -10.42 -49.94 36.12
N LYS A 127 -11.63 -49.95 36.69
CA LYS A 127 -11.94 -50.68 37.92
C LYS A 127 -12.99 -51.73 37.56
N LYS A 128 -12.56 -52.88 37.03
CA LYS A 128 -13.30 -54.15 37.03
C LYS A 128 -12.40 -55.30 36.56
N ARG A 129 -11.70 -55.92 37.50
CA ARG A 129 -11.60 -57.37 37.75
C ARG A 129 -10.43 -57.65 38.69
#